data_AF-A0A833GUR6-F1
#
_entry.id   AF-A0A833GUR6-F1
#
_cell.length_a   1.000
_cell.length_b   1.000
_cell.length_c   1.000
_cell.angle_alpha   90.00
_cell.angle_beta   90.00
_cell.angle_gamma   90.00
#
_symmetry.space_group_name_H-M   'P 1'
#
loop_
_entity.id
_entity.type
_entity.pdbx_description
1 polymer ?
#
loop_
_entity_poly.entity_id
_entity_poly.type
_entity_poly.pdbx_seq_one_letter_code
_entity_poly.pdbx_strand_id
1 'polypeptide(L)'
;MKSSGASEETIARTLHAKRRALGVEYKGLTPQDLLKKIYARNLEKYGDELGPSIEWLRARGKSWSEIIESACRPGGADLNF
;
A
#
# COMPACT_ATOMS: atom_id res chain seq x y z
N MET A 1 -18.74 -1.27 2.01
CA MET A 1 -18.81 -2.62 1.39
C MET A 1 -18.71 -3.70 2.46
N LYS A 2 -19.79 -3.97 3.21
CA LYS A 2 -20.01 -5.25 3.88
C LYS A 2 -21.33 -5.81 3.36
N SER A 3 -21.31 -6.27 2.11
CA SER A 3 -22.42 -7.02 1.55
C SER A 3 -21.82 -8.20 0.81
N SER A 4 -22.36 -9.40 1.07
CA SER A 4 -22.01 -10.72 0.52
C SER A 4 -20.66 -11.31 0.97
N GLY A 5 -20.70 -12.16 2.00
CA GLY A 5 -19.94 -13.43 2.17
C GLY A 5 -18.42 -13.51 1.97
N ALA A 6 -17.75 -12.45 1.54
CA ALA A 6 -16.31 -12.45 1.29
C ALA A 6 -15.55 -12.42 2.62
N SER A 7 -14.55 -13.29 2.75
CA SER A 7 -13.64 -13.29 3.90
C SER A 7 -12.92 -11.95 4.01
N GLU A 8 -12.54 -11.55 5.22
CA GLU A 8 -11.74 -10.34 5.43
C GLU A 8 -10.44 -10.37 4.62
N GLU A 9 -9.84 -11.54 4.42
CA GLU A 9 -8.69 -11.72 3.54
C GLU A 9 -8.98 -11.29 2.11
N THR A 10 -10.10 -11.74 1.53
CA THR A 10 -10.47 -11.39 0.15
C THR A 10 -10.66 -9.89 0.00
N ILE A 11 -11.31 -9.26 0.99
CA ILE A 11 -11.52 -7.82 1.01
C ILE A 11 -10.18 -7.09 1.16
N ALA A 12 -9.30 -7.55 2.05
CA ALA A 12 -7.97 -6.98 2.26
C ALA A 12 -7.11 -7.05 1.00
N ARG A 13 -7.04 -8.21 0.34
CA ARG A 13 -6.31 -8.40 -0.92
C ARG A 13 -6.85 -7.47 -2.01
N THR A 14 -8.18 -7.37 -2.13
CA THR A 14 -8.82 -6.52 -3.15
C THR A 14 -8.53 -5.04 -2.90
N LEU A 15 -8.74 -4.54 -1.69
CA LEU A 15 -8.54 -3.14 -1.37
C LEU A 15 -7.05 -2.74 -1.40
N HIS A 16 -6.16 -3.60 -0.91
CA HIS A 16 -4.72 -3.37 -0.98
C HIS A 16 -4.21 -3.32 -2.43
N ALA A 17 -4.68 -4.23 -3.28
CA ALA A 17 -4.35 -4.21 -4.71
C ALA A 17 -4.82 -2.92 -5.39
N LYS A 18 -6.07 -2.48 -5.12
CA LYS A 18 -6.58 -1.19 -5.61
C LYS A 18 -5.75 -0.01 -5.13
N ARG A 19 -5.38 0.00 -3.84
CA ARG A 19 -4.52 1.05 -3.26
C ARG A 19 -3.14 1.09 -3.91
N ARG A 20 -2.56 -0.08 -4.22
CA ARG A 20 -1.27 -0.17 -4.95
C ARG A 20 -1.40 0.31 -6.39
N ALA A 21 -2.47 -0.03 -7.09
CA ALA A 21 -2.73 0.45 -8.45
C ALA A 21 -2.78 1.99 -8.50
N LEU A 22 -3.52 2.63 -7.60
CA LEU A 22 -3.47 4.10 -7.43
C LEU A 22 -2.06 4.59 -7.13
N GLY A 23 -1.33 3.87 -6.28
CA GLY A 23 0.07 4.17 -5.97
C GLY A 23 1.03 4.10 -7.16
N VAL A 24 0.72 3.33 -8.21
CA VAL A 24 1.47 3.31 -9.47
C VAL A 24 1.09 4.52 -10.33
N GLU A 25 -0.20 4.81 -10.45
CA GLU A 25 -0.72 5.95 -11.21
C GLU A 25 -0.10 7.29 -10.74
N TYR A 26 -0.19 7.58 -9.43
CA TYR A 26 0.39 8.81 -8.88
C TYR A 26 1.92 8.88 -8.99
N LYS A 27 2.61 7.74 -8.97
CA LYS A 27 4.05 7.69 -9.21
C LYS A 27 4.41 8.06 -10.66
N GLY A 28 3.56 7.69 -11.63
CA GLY A 28 3.70 8.12 -13.01
C GLY A 28 3.56 9.65 -13.19
N LEU A 29 2.87 10.32 -12.27
CA LEU A 29 2.73 11.78 -12.22
C LEU A 29 3.80 12.47 -11.35
N THR A 30 4.63 11.71 -10.64
CA THR A 30 5.62 12.26 -9.70
C THR A 30 6.89 12.71 -10.44
N PRO A 31 7.46 13.90 -10.15
CA PRO A 31 8.74 14.31 -10.71
C PRO A 31 9.84 13.26 -10.50
N GLN A 32 10.69 13.05 -11.51
CA GLN A 32 11.64 11.92 -11.52
C GLN A 32 12.63 11.93 -10.36
N ASP A 33 13.10 13.10 -9.94
CA ASP A 33 14.03 13.26 -8.83
C ASP A 33 13.39 12.84 -7.50
N LEU A 34 12.12 13.20 -7.30
CA LEU A 34 11.34 12.80 -6.14
C LEU A 34 10.97 11.31 -6.19
N LEU A 35 10.60 10.80 -7.37
CA LEU A 35 10.27 9.39 -7.57
C LEU A 35 11.45 8.47 -7.21
N LYS A 36 12.67 8.84 -7.61
CA LYS A 36 13.90 8.11 -7.25
C LYS A 36 14.09 8.03 -5.73
N LYS A 37 13.87 9.15 -5.01
CA LYS A 37 13.95 9.19 -3.54
C LYS A 37 12.91 8.27 -2.89
N ILE A 38 11.68 8.28 -3.41
CA ILE A 38 10.60 7.41 -2.92
C ILE A 38 10.94 5.93 -3.14
N TYR A 39 11.44 5.56 -4.32
CA TYR A 39 11.81 4.17 -4.62
C TYR A 39 12.99 3.69 -3.77
N ALA A 40 14.06 4.47 -3.65
CA ALA A 40 15.20 4.12 -2.82
C ALA A 40 14.77 3.86 -1.36
N ARG A 41 13.96 4.77 -0.80
CA ARG A 41 13.43 4.62 0.56
C ARG A 41 12.54 3.39 0.70
N ASN A 42 11.65 3.14 -0.26
CA ASN A 42 10.71 2.03 -0.17
C ASN A 42 11.43 0.68 -0.30
N LEU A 43 12.45 0.59 -1.15
CA LEU A 43 13.34 -0.56 -1.23
C LEU A 43 14.08 -0.79 0.09
N GLU A 44 14.68 0.24 0.67
CA GLU A 44 15.37 0.13 1.97
C GLU A 44 14.45 -0.37 3.08
N LYS A 45 13.23 0.20 3.17
CA LYS A 45 12.33 -0.07 4.30
C LYS A 45 11.50 -1.35 4.13
N TYR A 46 11.11 -1.68 2.90
CA TYR A 46 10.14 -2.73 2.62
C TYR A 46 10.64 -3.81 1.66
N GLY A 47 11.75 -3.57 0.96
CA GLY A 47 12.21 -4.45 -0.13
C GLY A 47 11.35 -4.39 -1.39
N ASP A 48 10.52 -3.35 -1.54
CA ASP A 48 9.57 -3.19 -2.64
C ASP A 48 9.42 -1.71 -2.99
N GLU A 49 9.68 -1.34 -4.24
CA GLU A 49 9.64 0.06 -4.73
C GLU A 49 8.28 0.74 -4.54
N LEU A 50 7.18 -0.02 -4.60
CA LEU A 50 5.84 0.52 -4.48
C LEU A 50 5.40 0.67 -3.01
N GLY A 51 6.19 0.18 -2.06
CA GLY A 51 5.88 0.14 -0.63
C GLY A 51 5.51 -1.27 -0.16
N PRO A 52 5.04 -1.43 1.09
CA PRO A 52 4.84 -2.75 1.68
C PRO A 52 3.81 -3.58 0.88
N SER A 53 4.21 -4.79 0.51
CA SER A 53 3.29 -5.79 -0.07
C SER A 53 2.32 -6.30 1.00
N ILE A 54 1.22 -6.92 0.59
CA ILE A 54 0.27 -7.47 1.56
C ILE A 54 0.90 -8.60 2.39
N GLU A 55 1.75 -9.41 1.76
CA GLU A 55 2.50 -10.47 2.45
C GLU A 55 3.50 -9.89 3.44
N TRP A 56 4.16 -8.77 3.10
CA TRP A 56 5.03 -8.06 4.04
C TRP A 56 4.25 -7.59 5.28
N LEU A 57 3.05 -7.05 5.10
CA LEU A 57 2.18 -6.62 6.20
C LEU A 57 1.75 -7.81 7.07
N ARG A 58 1.37 -8.93 6.45
CA ARG A 58 0.98 -10.17 7.15
C ARG A 58 2.15 -10.77 7.93
N ALA A 59 3.34 -10.81 7.35
CA ALA A 59 4.56 -11.26 8.02
C ALA A 59 4.93 -10.40 9.24
N ARG A 60 4.52 -9.13 9.27
CA ARG A 60 4.66 -8.21 10.41
C ARG A 60 3.51 -8.27 11.42
N GLY A 61 2.60 -9.23 11.28
CA GLY A 61 1.52 -9.48 12.23
C GLY A 61 0.25 -8.65 12.01
N LYS A 62 0.14 -7.88 10.93
CA LYS A 62 -1.08 -7.10 10.64
C LYS A 62 -2.25 -8.02 10.36
N SER A 63 -3.37 -7.79 11.03
CA SER A 63 -4.65 -8.47 10.75
C SER A 63 -5.24 -8.02 9.40
N TRP A 64 -6.17 -8.81 8.87
CA TRP A 64 -6.87 -8.46 7.63
C TRP A 64 -7.67 -7.17 7.77
N SER A 65 -8.32 -6.96 8.92
CA SER A 65 -9.05 -5.74 9.24
C SER A 65 -8.15 -4.51 9.30
N GLU A 66 -6.96 -4.59 9.90
CA GLU A 66 -5.98 -3.50 9.88
C GLU A 66 -5.48 -3.19 8.46
N ILE A 67 -5.29 -4.22 7.62
CA ILE A 67 -4.88 -4.03 6.23
C ILE A 67 -6.00 -3.33 5.44
N ILE A 68 -7.26 -3.75 5.61
CA ILE A 68 -8.44 -3.10 5.03
C ILE A 68 -8.49 -1.63 5.45
N GLU A 69 -8.35 -1.34 6.74
CA GLU A 69 -8.38 0.01 7.26
C GLU A 69 -7.26 0.87 6.64
N SER A 70 -6.02 0.34 6.62
CA SER A 70 -4.88 1.06 6.05
C SER A 70 -5.01 1.32 4.54
N ALA A 71 -5.60 0.40 3.79
CA ALA A 71 -5.80 0.55 2.35
C ALA A 71 -6.80 1.66 1.99
N CYS A 72 -7.69 2.02 2.93
CA CYS A 72 -8.68 3.08 2.78
C CYS A 72 -8.16 4.47 3.16
N ARG A 73 -6.96 4.58 3.73
CA ARG A 73 -6.37 5.86 4.14
C ARG A 73 -5.55 6.50 3.01
N PRO A 74 -5.48 7.84 2.92
CA PRO A 74 -4.51 8.51 2.07
C PRO A 74 -3.09 8.11 2.50
N GLY A 75 -2.18 7.92 1.54
CA GLY A 75 -0.79 7.56 1.84
C GLY A 75 0.15 8.75 1.69
N GLY A 76 1.42 8.55 2.08
CA GLY A 76 2.46 9.57 1.97
C GLY A 76 2.50 10.59 3.12
N ALA A 77 1.70 10.38 4.17
CA ALA A 77 1.75 11.23 5.38
C ALA A 77 3.13 11.22 6.06
N ASP A 78 3.90 10.14 5.87
CA ASP A 78 5.26 9.98 6.38
C ASP A 78 6.34 10.62 5.48
N LEU A 79 5.96 11.22 4.35
CA LEU A 79 6.88 11.87 3.42
C LEU A 79 7.07 13.38 3.71
N ASN A 80 6.38 13.93 4.72
CA ASN A 80 6.49 15.35 5.16
C ASN A 80 6.48 16.37 4.00
N PHE A 81 5.57 16.19 3.03
CA PHE A 81 5.30 17.23 2.02
C PHE A 81 4.58 18.42 2.65
#